data_AF-A0A1W2H093-F1
#
_entry.id   AF-A0A1W2H093-F1
#
_cell.length_a   1.000
_cell.length_b   1.000
_cell.length_c   1.000
_cell.angle_alpha   90.00
_cell.angle_beta   90.00
_cell.angle_gamma   90.00
#
_symmetry.space_group_name_H-M   'P 1'
#
loop_
_entity.id
_entity.type
_entity.pdbx_description
1 polymer ?
#
loop_
_entity_poly.entity_id
_entity_poly.type
_entity_poly.pdbx_seq_one_letter_code
_entity_poly.pdbx_strand_id
1 'polypeptide(L)'
;MKAIKILTLKLLVFSLLIAGIIYLLQEFIKPEWVHETMWIILSFFVILTWLTGMFTHYLLELSKENSVSIILGGIGIRFLASVGFVAILLFMGVENLILFVVNFFIIYFFYLLFDIYTLISNLRPNSD
;
A
#
# COMPACT_ATOMS: atom_id res chain seq x y z
N MET A 1 6.52 3.22 -19.71
CA MET A 1 7.80 2.91 -18.98
C MET A 1 8.29 3.98 -17.99
N LYS A 2 8.46 5.27 -18.36
CA LYS A 2 8.96 6.32 -17.43
C LYS A 2 8.08 6.50 -16.18
N ALA A 3 6.76 6.47 -16.34
CA ALA A 3 5.80 6.59 -15.24
C ALA A 3 5.95 5.47 -14.19
N ILE A 4 6.09 4.21 -14.64
CA ILE A 4 6.30 3.05 -13.76
C ILE A 4 7.60 3.17 -12.96
N LYS A 5 8.69 3.66 -13.58
CA LYS A 5 9.96 3.88 -12.86
C LYS A 5 9.82 4.95 -11.78
N ILE A 6 9.12 6.05 -12.07
CA ILE A 6 8.86 7.12 -11.10
C ILE A 6 7.98 6.61 -9.95
N LEU A 7 6.92 5.85 -10.27
CA LEU A 7 6.07 5.20 -9.26
C LEU A 7 6.90 4.28 -8.36
N THR A 8 7.72 3.41 -8.96
CA THR A 8 8.55 2.45 -8.23
C THR A 8 9.54 3.16 -7.31
N LEU A 9 10.19 4.23 -7.79
CA LEU A 9 11.11 5.01 -6.97
C LEU A 9 10.39 5.71 -5.79
N LYS A 10 9.24 6.36 -6.06
CA LYS A 10 8.43 7.01 -5.01
C LYS A 10 7.97 5.99 -3.97
N LEU A 11 7.53 4.82 -4.41
CA LEU A 11 7.12 3.71 -3.56
C LEU A 11 8.29 3.27 -2.67
N LEU A 12 9.45 2.96 -3.24
CA LEU A 12 10.61 2.50 -2.47
C LEU A 12 11.07 3.53 -1.44
N VAL A 13 11.13 4.82 -1.80
CA VAL A 13 11.47 5.88 -0.84
C VAL A 13 10.43 5.97 0.28
N PHE A 14 9.14 5.96 -0.06
CA PHE A 14 8.06 6.01 0.92
C PHE A 14 8.08 4.80 1.88
N SER A 15 8.23 3.60 1.33
CA SER A 15 8.32 2.36 2.10
C SER A 15 9.57 2.32 2.98
N LEU A 16 10.69 2.89 2.52
CA LEU A 16 11.92 2.98 3.30
C LEU A 16 11.77 3.99 4.46
N LEU A 17 11.06 5.09 4.25
CA LEU A 17 10.71 6.02 5.35
C LEU A 17 9.84 5.34 6.40
N ILE A 18 8.82 4.58 5.98
CA ILE A 18 7.97 3.82 6.91
C ILE A 18 8.79 2.74 7.64
N ALA A 19 9.65 2.01 6.93
CA ALA A 19 10.55 1.02 7.52
C ALA A 19 11.48 1.65 8.57
N GLY A 20 12.05 2.83 8.27
CA GLY A 20 12.86 3.59 9.20
C GLY A 20 12.09 4.00 10.46
N ILE A 21 10.85 4.44 10.32
CA ILE A 21 9.97 4.77 11.46
C ILE A 21 9.69 3.51 12.29
N ILE A 22 9.32 2.38 11.66
CA ILE A 22 9.08 1.11 12.36
C ILE A 22 10.33 0.68 13.14
N TYR A 23 11.50 0.73 12.49
CA TYR A 23 12.78 0.37 13.12
C TYR A 23 13.10 1.26 14.32
N LEU A 24 12.97 2.59 14.18
CA LEU A 24 13.18 3.53 15.28
C LEU A 24 12.21 3.30 16.44
N LEU A 25 10.94 3.03 16.15
CA LEU A 25 9.94 2.71 17.17
C LEU A 25 10.32 1.42 17.92
N GLN A 26 10.73 0.37 17.22
CA GLN A 26 11.12 -0.92 17.82
C GLN A 26 12.37 -0.79 18.70
N GLU A 27 13.41 -0.12 18.22
CA GLU A 27 14.71 -0.04 18.92
C GLU A 27 14.67 0.89 20.14
N PHE A 28 14.05 2.08 20.00
CA PHE A 28 14.12 3.11 21.04
C PHE A 28 12.96 3.07 22.03
N ILE A 29 11.76 2.66 21.61
CA ILE A 29 10.55 2.74 22.44
C ILE A 29 10.16 1.35 22.98
N LYS A 30 10.70 0.26 22.40
CA LYS A 30 10.35 -1.15 22.70
C LYS A 30 8.86 -1.33 23.00
N PRO A 31 7.96 -0.87 22.12
CA PRO A 31 6.56 -0.77 22.48
C PRO A 31 5.99 -2.17 22.43
N GLU A 32 5.31 -2.59 23.51
CA GLU A 32 4.33 -3.69 23.45
C GLU A 32 3.27 -3.44 22.36
N TRP A 33 3.22 -2.24 21.78
CA TRP A 33 2.28 -1.80 20.76
C TRP A 33 2.74 -2.05 19.31
N VAL A 34 4.00 -2.47 19.08
CA VAL A 34 4.46 -2.82 17.73
C VAL A 34 4.42 -4.33 17.58
N HIS A 35 3.51 -4.82 16.75
CA HIS A 35 3.39 -6.25 16.50
C HIS A 35 4.59 -6.78 15.69
N GLU A 36 5.06 -7.99 16.01
CA GLU A 36 6.12 -8.68 15.25
C GLU A 36 5.83 -8.84 13.75
N THR A 37 4.56 -8.90 13.35
CA THR A 37 4.12 -9.06 11.96
C THR A 37 4.25 -7.77 11.15
N MET A 38 4.71 -6.67 11.74
CA MET A 38 4.74 -5.37 11.07
C MET A 38 5.61 -5.36 9.81
N TRP A 39 6.71 -6.10 9.82
CA TRP A 39 7.56 -6.28 8.65
C TRP A 39 6.87 -7.07 7.54
N ILE A 40 6.03 -8.05 7.90
CA ILE A 40 5.24 -8.86 6.97
C ILE A 40 4.12 -8.00 6.36
N ILE A 41 3.44 -7.19 7.19
CA ILE A 41 2.41 -6.24 6.73
C ILE A 41 3.02 -5.23 5.77
N LEU A 42 4.17 -4.66 6.12
CA LEU A 42 4.86 -3.69 5.26
C LEU A 42 5.24 -4.32 3.91
N SER A 43 5.88 -5.50 3.91
CA SER A 43 6.30 -6.15 2.67
C SER A 43 5.11 -6.51 1.78
N PHE A 44 4.00 -6.98 2.38
CA PHE A 44 2.74 -7.20 1.68
C PHE A 44 2.26 -5.94 0.98
N PHE A 45 2.19 -4.80 1.68
CA PHE A 45 1.74 -3.54 1.07
C PHE A 45 2.70 -3.02 0.00
N VAL A 46 4.02 -3.15 0.16
CA VAL A 46 4.98 -2.79 -0.90
C VAL A 46 4.67 -3.55 -2.19
N ILE A 47 4.57 -4.87 -2.10
CA ILE A 47 4.36 -5.74 -3.27
C ILE A 47 2.99 -5.47 -3.88
N LEU A 48 1.94 -5.39 -3.06
CA LEU A 48 0.59 -5.15 -3.52
C LEU A 48 0.48 -3.81 -4.25
N THR A 49 1.04 -2.74 -3.68
CA THR A 49 1.04 -1.39 -4.28
C THR A 49 1.78 -1.34 -5.61
N TRP A 50 2.93 -2.00 -5.66
CA TRP A 50 3.72 -2.08 -6.88
C TRP A 50 2.95 -2.80 -7.99
N LEU A 51 2.33 -3.94 -7.64
CA LEU A 51 1.54 -4.76 -8.56
C LEU A 51 0.30 -4.00 -9.07
N THR A 52 -0.52 -3.46 -8.16
CA THR A 52 -1.73 -2.72 -8.53
C THR A 52 -1.38 -1.48 -9.34
N GLY A 53 -0.36 -0.72 -8.93
CA GLY A 53 0.09 0.46 -9.67
C GLY A 53 0.62 0.13 -11.07
N MET A 54 1.36 -0.98 -11.24
CA MET A 54 1.80 -1.45 -12.55
C MET A 54 0.62 -1.83 -13.43
N PHE A 55 -0.34 -2.61 -12.91
CA PHE A 55 -1.55 -2.97 -13.65
C PHE A 55 -2.36 -1.73 -14.04
N THR A 56 -2.60 -0.80 -13.11
CA THR A 56 -3.33 0.44 -13.38
C THR A 56 -2.65 1.25 -14.47
N HIS A 57 -1.33 1.44 -14.44
CA HIS A 57 -0.62 2.15 -15.51
C HIS A 57 -0.71 1.43 -16.86
N TYR A 58 -0.55 0.11 -16.88
CA TYR A 58 -0.66 -0.68 -18.10
C TYR A 58 -2.06 -0.59 -18.73
N LEU A 59 -3.12 -0.72 -17.92
CA LEU A 59 -4.50 -0.61 -18.39
C LEU A 59 -4.83 0.81 -18.87
N LEU A 60 -4.30 1.85 -18.21
CA LEU A 60 -4.47 3.24 -18.62
C LEU A 60 -3.77 3.56 -19.95
N GLU A 61 -2.63 2.92 -20.24
CA GLU A 61 -1.96 3.03 -21.55
C GLU A 61 -2.82 2.40 -22.67
N LEU A 62 -3.63 1.38 -22.35
CA LEU A 62 -4.49 0.69 -23.32
C LEU A 62 -5.84 1.38 -23.57
N SER A 63 -6.46 1.95 -22.53
CA SER A 63 -7.77 2.63 -22.64
C SER A 63 -7.87 3.81 -21.66
N LYS A 64 -7.61 5.02 -22.17
CA LYS A 64 -7.71 6.26 -21.38
C LYS A 64 -9.16 6.63 -21.03
N GLU A 65 -10.11 6.21 -21.86
CA GLU A 65 -11.55 6.51 -21.71
C GLU A 65 -12.12 5.84 -20.44
N ASN A 66 -11.60 4.68 -20.06
CA ASN A 66 -12.01 3.93 -18.87
C ASN A 66 -11.16 4.22 -17.63
N SER A 67 -10.47 5.36 -17.58
CA SER A 67 -9.50 5.68 -16.54
C SER A 67 -10.05 5.61 -15.11
N VAL A 68 -11.26 6.10 -14.90
CA VAL A 68 -11.95 6.03 -13.59
C VAL A 68 -12.20 4.58 -13.19
N SER A 69 -12.76 3.76 -14.08
CA SER A 69 -13.05 2.34 -13.82
C SER A 69 -11.78 1.54 -13.55
N ILE A 70 -10.68 1.83 -14.24
CA ILE A 70 -9.39 1.16 -14.03
C ILE A 70 -8.82 1.48 -12.64
N ILE A 71 -8.91 2.75 -12.22
CA ILE A 71 -8.42 3.17 -10.90
C ILE A 71 -9.29 2.57 -9.78
N LEU A 72 -10.62 2.63 -9.93
CA LEU A 72 -11.55 2.00 -8.99
C LEU A 72 -11.32 0.48 -8.90
N GLY A 73 -11.08 -0.18 -10.03
CA GLY A 73 -10.71 -1.60 -10.08
C GLY A 73 -9.42 -1.89 -9.32
N GLY A 74 -8.38 -1.06 -9.48
CA GLY A 74 -7.14 -1.16 -8.72
C GLY A 74 -7.34 -1.04 -7.20
N ILE A 75 -8.15 -0.06 -6.77
CA ILE A 75 -8.53 0.12 -5.36
C ILE A 75 -9.32 -1.11 -4.85
N GLY A 76 -10.24 -1.64 -5.66
CA GLY A 76 -11.04 -2.82 -5.32
C GLY A 76 -10.19 -4.09 -5.15
N ILE A 77 -9.25 -4.36 -6.07
CA ILE A 77 -8.30 -5.47 -5.96
C ILE A 77 -7.49 -5.34 -4.67
N ARG A 78 -7.02 -4.13 -4.36
CA ARG A 78 -6.24 -3.87 -3.14
C ARG A 78 -7.04 -4.14 -1.88
N PHE A 79 -8.29 -3.69 -1.84
CA PHE A 79 -9.19 -3.92 -0.72
C PHE A 79 -9.44 -5.42 -0.51
N LEU A 80 -9.77 -6.16 -1.58
CA LEU A 80 -9.98 -7.60 -1.51
C LEU A 80 -8.72 -8.36 -1.07
N ALA A 81 -7.56 -8.00 -1.62
CA ALA A 81 -6.28 -8.59 -1.22
C ALA A 81 -5.97 -8.32 0.26
N SER A 82 -6.27 -7.12 0.75
CA SER A 82 -6.08 -6.72 2.16
C SER A 82 -6.95 -7.55 3.10
N VAL A 83 -8.24 -7.72 2.75
CA VAL A 83 -9.17 -8.57 3.52
C VAL A 83 -8.70 -10.03 3.53
N GLY A 84 -8.29 -10.57 2.37
CA GLY A 84 -7.77 -11.93 2.25
C GLY A 84 -6.50 -12.13 3.09
N PHE A 85 -5.58 -11.18 3.07
CA PHE A 85 -4.34 -11.23 3.85
C PHE A 85 -4.61 -11.23 5.36
N VAL A 86 -5.50 -10.36 5.83
CA VAL A 86 -5.93 -10.35 7.23
C VAL A 86 -6.55 -11.69 7.61
N ALA A 87 -7.44 -12.24 6.78
CA ALA A 87 -8.07 -13.54 7.04
C ALA A 87 -7.03 -14.68 7.14
N ILE A 88 -6.03 -14.71 6.26
CA ILE A 88 -4.95 -15.70 6.28
C ILE A 88 -4.16 -15.61 7.59
N LEU A 89 -3.74 -14.40 7.99
CA LEU A 89 -2.97 -14.21 9.22
C LEU A 89 -3.79 -14.54 10.48
N LEU A 90 -5.07 -14.21 10.50
CA LEU A 90 -5.96 -14.63 11.58
C LEU A 90 -6.08 -16.15 11.68
N PHE A 91 -6.16 -16.85 10.54
CA PHE A 91 -6.19 -18.32 10.49
C PHE A 91 -4.88 -18.96 10.96
N MET A 92 -3.74 -18.29 10.73
CA MET A 92 -2.43 -18.73 11.22
C MET A 92 -2.24 -18.54 12.73
N GLY A 93 -3.21 -17.95 13.44
CA GLY A 93 -3.18 -17.81 14.90
C GLY A 93 -2.32 -16.64 15.39
N VAL A 94 -2.37 -15.50 14.71
CA VAL A 94 -1.67 -14.28 15.15
C VAL A 94 -2.09 -13.86 16.57
N GLU A 95 -1.10 -13.64 17.42
CA GLU A 95 -1.29 -13.17 18.79
C GLU A 95 -1.79 -11.72 18.83
N ASN A 96 -2.38 -11.28 19.95
CA ASN A 96 -2.79 -9.87 20.14
C ASN A 96 -3.58 -9.27 18.95
N LEU A 97 -4.68 -9.93 18.57
CA LEU A 97 -5.50 -9.59 17.39
C LEU A 97 -5.81 -8.10 17.25
N ILE A 98 -6.18 -7.42 18.35
CA ILE A 98 -6.49 -5.98 18.33
C ILE A 98 -5.27 -5.18 17.88
N LEU A 99 -4.10 -5.51 18.41
CA LEU A 99 -2.86 -4.84 18.09
C LEU A 99 -2.45 -5.09 16.64
N PHE A 100 -2.59 -6.33 16.16
CA PHE A 100 -2.38 -6.68 14.76
C PHE A 100 -3.27 -5.84 13.83
N VAL A 101 -4.58 -5.80 14.10
CA VAL A 101 -5.55 -5.08 13.27
C VAL A 101 -5.25 -3.58 13.24
N VAL A 102 -4.96 -2.96 14.39
CA VAL A 102 -4.62 -1.52 14.45
C VAL A 102 -3.35 -1.23 13.63
N ASN A 103 -2.30 -2.03 13.83
CA ASN A 103 -1.05 -1.89 13.10
C ASN A 103 -1.24 -2.08 11.58
N PHE A 104 -2.05 -3.07 11.19
CA PHE A 104 -2.44 -3.29 9.79
C PHE A 104 -3.13 -2.08 9.18
N PHE A 105 -4.14 -1.52 9.87
CA PHE A 105 -4.89 -0.37 9.36
C PHE A 105 -4.04 0.89 9.27
N ILE A 106 -3.10 1.11 10.19
CA ILE A 106 -2.16 2.23 10.12
C ILE A 106 -1.35 2.15 8.82
N ILE A 107 -0.73 1.01 8.53
CA ILE A 107 0.04 0.82 7.29
C ILE A 107 -0.88 0.93 6.07
N TYR A 108 -2.06 0.29 6.11
CA TYR A 108 -3.06 0.40 5.05
C TYR A 108 -3.38 1.87 4.72
N PHE A 109 -3.62 2.71 5.72
CA PHE A 109 -3.93 4.13 5.50
C PHE A 109 -2.75 4.92 4.93
N PHE A 110 -1.52 4.66 5.36
CA PHE A 110 -0.34 5.27 4.74
C PHE A 110 -0.24 4.93 3.25
N TYR A 111 -0.45 3.67 2.89
CA TYR A 111 -0.43 3.25 1.48
C TYR A 111 -1.66 3.71 0.69
N LEU A 112 -2.81 3.88 1.34
CA LEU A 112 -3.99 4.50 0.73
C LEU A 112 -3.72 5.96 0.39
N LEU A 113 -3.14 6.73 1.32
CA LEU A 113 -2.75 8.12 1.08
C LEU A 113 -1.73 8.21 -0.04
N PHE A 114 -0.71 7.35 -0.04
CA PHE A 114 0.26 7.26 -1.13
C PHE A 114 -0.42 7.09 -2.49
N ASP A 115 -1.38 6.15 -2.60
CA ASP A 115 -2.12 5.92 -3.85
C ASP A 115 -2.95 7.13 -4.25
N ILE A 116 -3.65 7.77 -3.31
CA ILE A 116 -4.42 9.01 -3.59
C ILE A 116 -3.50 10.09 -4.17
N TYR A 117 -2.35 10.33 -3.53
CA TYR A 117 -1.41 11.36 -3.98
C TYR A 117 -0.67 11.01 -5.28
N THR A 118 -0.56 9.74 -5.65
CA THR A 118 0.18 9.32 -6.85
C THR A 118 -0.71 9.02 -8.05
N LEU A 119 -1.90 8.46 -7.83
CA LEU A 119 -2.83 8.06 -8.89
C LEU A 119 -3.87 9.16 -9.18
N ILE A 120 -4.47 9.76 -8.14
CA ILE A 120 -5.56 10.74 -8.33
C ILE A 120 -5.01 12.12 -8.70
N SER A 121 -3.84 12.52 -8.19
CA SER A 121 -3.22 13.79 -8.58
C SER A 121 -2.84 13.86 -10.06
N ASN A 122 -2.53 12.72 -10.68
CA ASN A 122 -2.22 12.60 -12.11
C ASN A 122 -3.47 12.58 -13.02
N LEU A 123 -4.67 12.55 -12.45
CA LEU A 123 -5.94 12.63 -13.20
C LEU A 123 -6.41 14.05 -13.47
N ARG A 124 -5.78 15.09 -12.88
CA ARG A 124 -6.08 16.47 -13.30
C ARG A 124 -5.66 16.61 -14.76
N PRO A 125 -6.59 16.95 -15.68
CA PRO A 125 -6.17 17.47 -16.97
C PRO A 125 -5.25 18.65 -16.68
N ASN A 126 -4.10 18.70 -17.33
CA ASN A 126 -3.43 19.98 -17.53
C ASN A 126 -4.41 20.78 -18.38
N SER A 127 -5.30 21.52 -17.72
CA SER A 127 -6.17 22.48 -18.36
C SER A 127 -5.29 23.68 -18.72
N ASP A 128 -4.74 23.61 -19.93
CA ASP A 128 -4.33 24.78 -20.70
C ASP A 128 -5.58 25.50 -21.23
#